data_AF-A0A938JQA0-F1
#
_entry.id   AF-A0A938JQA0-F1
#
_cell.length_a   1.000
_cell.length_b   1.000
_cell.length_c   1.000
_cell.angle_alpha   90.00
_cell.angle_beta   90.00
_cell.angle_gamma   90.00
#
_symmetry.space_group_name_H-M   'P 1'
#
loop_
_entity.id
_entity.type
_entity.pdbx_description
1 polymer ?
#
loop_
_entity_poly.entity_id
_entity_poly.type
_entity_poly.pdbx_seq_one_letter_code
_entity_poly.pdbx_strand_id
1 'polypeptide(L)'
;DGALNNFTYFGIGPNETAPDRKIGKVHRYSSTVDQQYVPYVKPQENGGHMGMRWFSLTNQSGHGLYFQLDKPRMVTVTPMRSEDLANATHNVFVNPCGNTVITIDGAHRGVGTASCGPDTLAKYLIKPGTYKWSWSVVTF
;
A
#
# COMPACT_ATOMS: atom_id res chain seq x y z
N ASP A 1 -7.32 0.03 -17.32
CA ASP A 1 -6.23 -0.09 -18.31
C ASP A 1 -4.86 0.27 -17.72
N GLY A 2 -4.74 0.53 -16.41
CA GLY A 2 -3.45 0.85 -15.78
C GLY A 2 -2.87 2.20 -16.20
N ALA A 3 -3.64 3.05 -16.88
CA ALA A 3 -3.13 4.33 -17.40
C ALA A 3 -2.65 5.27 -16.29
N LEU A 4 -3.23 5.17 -15.08
CA LEU A 4 -2.83 5.94 -13.91
C LEU A 4 -1.63 5.28 -13.20
N ASN A 5 -0.44 5.38 -13.80
CA ASN A 5 0.78 4.75 -13.29
C ASN A 5 1.69 5.70 -12.51
N ASN A 6 1.62 7.01 -12.73
CA ASN A 6 2.47 7.96 -12.00
C ASN A 6 1.93 8.13 -10.58
N PHE A 7 2.71 7.75 -9.58
CA PHE A 7 2.30 7.75 -8.18
C PHE A 7 3.10 8.78 -7.40
N THR A 8 2.40 9.73 -6.77
CA THR A 8 3.03 10.70 -5.85
C THR A 8 2.29 10.68 -4.54
N TYR A 9 3.03 10.70 -3.43
CA TYR A 9 2.42 10.65 -2.11
C TYR A 9 3.18 11.44 -1.06
N PHE A 10 2.49 11.81 0.02
CA PHE A 10 3.08 12.40 1.21
C PHE A 10 2.85 11.50 2.43
N GLY A 11 3.90 10.85 2.89
CA GLY A 11 3.82 9.79 3.90
C GLY A 11 5.19 9.31 4.34
N ILE A 12 5.24 8.16 5.00
CA ILE A 12 6.50 7.50 5.37
C ILE A 12 7.03 6.73 4.16
N GLY A 13 8.32 6.90 3.84
CA GLY A 13 8.95 6.20 2.73
C GLY A 13 10.48 6.35 2.71
N PRO A 14 11.13 6.05 1.57
CA PRO A 14 10.53 5.59 0.31
C PRO A 14 10.19 4.10 0.28
N ASN A 15 10.69 3.31 1.23
CA ASN A 15 10.50 1.86 1.26
C ASN A 15 9.14 1.49 1.88
N GLU A 16 8.65 0.30 1.57
CA GLU A 16 7.43 -0.25 2.17
C GLU A 16 7.51 -0.30 3.70
N THR A 17 6.37 -0.05 4.35
CA THR A 17 6.24 -0.02 5.81
C THR A 17 4.95 -0.71 6.26
N ALA A 18 4.95 -1.17 7.50
CA ALA A 18 3.80 -1.78 8.16
C ALA A 18 3.61 -1.16 9.56
N PRO A 19 2.46 -1.35 10.23
CA PRO A 19 2.17 -0.71 11.52
C PRO A 19 3.27 -0.87 12.58
N ASP A 20 3.92 -2.04 12.60
CA ASP A 20 5.00 -2.43 13.50
C ASP A 20 6.42 -2.31 12.91
N ARG A 21 6.53 -1.96 11.62
CA ARG A 21 7.78 -1.77 10.88
C ARG A 21 7.69 -0.52 9.99
N LYS A 22 7.81 0.66 10.61
CA LYS A 22 7.58 1.97 9.94
C LYS A 22 8.63 3.05 10.23
N ILE A 23 9.87 2.64 10.47
CA ILE A 23 10.97 3.60 10.60
C ILE A 23 11.26 4.15 9.20
N GLY A 24 11.00 5.43 8.98
CA GLY A 24 11.22 6.11 7.71
C GLY A 24 10.95 7.60 7.82
N LYS A 25 11.38 8.36 6.81
CA LYS A 25 11.17 9.81 6.77
C LYS A 25 9.77 10.12 6.28
N VAL A 26 9.14 11.15 6.87
CA VAL A 26 7.95 11.76 6.30
C VAL A 26 8.38 12.75 5.22
N HIS A 27 8.02 12.49 3.97
CA HIS A 27 8.35 13.37 2.85
C HIS A 27 7.37 13.18 1.69
N ARG A 28 7.50 14.04 0.67
CA ARG A 28 6.85 13.84 -0.63
C ARG A 28 7.69 12.90 -1.48
N TYR A 29 7.13 11.79 -1.92
CA TYR A 29 7.79 10.81 -2.76
C TYR A 29 7.08 10.73 -4.10
N SER A 30 7.85 10.48 -5.15
CA SER A 30 7.35 10.25 -6.52
C SER A 30 7.93 8.94 -7.02
N SER A 31 7.07 8.13 -7.64
CA SER A 31 7.36 6.78 -8.12
C SER A 31 6.35 6.40 -9.22
N THR A 32 6.31 5.12 -9.58
CA THR A 32 5.24 4.54 -10.40
C THR A 32 4.54 3.42 -9.64
N VAL A 33 3.33 3.04 -10.05
CA VAL A 33 2.60 1.90 -9.49
C VAL A 33 3.43 0.63 -9.62
N ASP A 34 4.10 0.43 -10.75
CA ASP A 34 4.98 -0.72 -10.97
C ASP A 34 6.16 -0.78 -9.98
N GLN A 35 6.73 0.37 -9.62
CA GLN A 35 7.83 0.46 -8.68
C GLN A 35 7.43 0.20 -7.22
N GLN A 36 6.14 0.19 -6.91
CA GLN A 36 5.66 -0.14 -5.56
C GLN A 36 5.63 -1.66 -5.31
N TYR A 37 5.69 -2.49 -6.35
CA TYR A 37 5.71 -3.94 -6.19
C TYR A 37 7.06 -4.42 -5.65
N VAL A 38 7.03 -5.20 -4.57
CA VAL A 38 8.22 -5.86 -4.00
C VAL A 38 8.17 -7.35 -4.32
N PRO A 39 9.10 -7.89 -5.15
CA PRO A 39 9.01 -9.25 -5.68
C PRO A 39 9.55 -10.30 -4.69
N TYR A 40 8.95 -10.41 -3.51
CA TYR A 40 9.25 -11.47 -2.54
C TYR A 40 9.16 -12.86 -3.19
N VAL A 41 10.13 -13.74 -2.89
CA VAL A 41 10.25 -15.07 -3.54
C VAL A 41 8.95 -15.85 -3.50
N LYS A 42 8.37 -15.99 -2.30
CA LYS A 42 6.97 -16.39 -2.12
C LYS A 42 6.12 -15.11 -2.12
N PRO A 43 5.22 -14.93 -3.11
CA PRO A 43 4.36 -13.76 -3.17
C PRO A 43 3.51 -13.61 -1.91
N GLN A 44 3.36 -12.37 -1.46
CA GLN A 44 2.68 -11.99 -0.22
C GLN A 44 2.32 -10.49 -0.25
N GLU A 45 1.58 -10.00 0.74
CA GLU A 45 1.29 -8.56 0.90
C GLU A 45 2.59 -7.75 0.90
N ASN A 46 2.63 -6.68 0.10
CA ASN A 46 3.82 -5.84 -0.11
C ASN A 46 3.46 -4.45 -0.63
N GLY A 47 4.44 -3.54 -0.62
CA GLY A 47 4.33 -2.21 -1.26
C GLY A 47 3.49 -1.20 -0.47
N GLY A 48 3.05 -1.56 0.73
CA GLY A 48 2.23 -0.68 1.56
C GLY A 48 3.03 0.44 2.24
N HIS A 49 2.38 1.59 2.42
CA HIS A 49 2.95 2.76 3.08
C HIS A 49 2.09 3.20 4.27
N MET A 50 2.64 3.08 5.47
CA MET A 50 2.06 3.64 6.69
C MET A 50 2.21 5.16 6.74
N GLY A 51 1.27 5.81 7.41
CA GLY A 51 1.34 7.25 7.66
C GLY A 51 1.13 8.11 6.40
N MET A 52 0.53 7.52 5.37
CA MET A 52 0.08 8.20 4.16
C MET A 52 -0.93 9.29 4.54
N ARG A 53 -0.72 10.54 4.12
CA ARG A 53 -1.65 11.66 4.39
C ARG A 53 -2.50 11.98 3.17
N TRP A 54 -1.86 11.99 2.01
CA TRP A 54 -2.51 12.12 0.71
C TRP A 54 -1.65 11.40 -0.32
N PHE A 55 -2.29 11.04 -1.43
CA PHE A 55 -1.60 10.54 -2.60
C PHE A 55 -2.36 10.92 -3.88
N SER A 56 -1.64 10.92 -5.00
CA SER A 56 -2.20 11.17 -6.31
C SER A 56 -1.70 10.16 -7.32
N LEU A 57 -2.57 9.82 -8.26
CA LEU A 57 -2.28 8.95 -9.38
C LEU A 57 -2.61 9.68 -10.67
N THR A 58 -1.65 9.79 -11.58
CA THR A 58 -1.83 10.46 -12.86
C THR A 58 -1.44 9.56 -14.02
N ASN A 59 -2.03 9.83 -15.18
CA ASN A 59 -1.52 9.33 -16.45
C ASN A 59 -0.35 10.19 -16.96
N GLN A 60 0.16 9.85 -18.14
CA GLN A 60 1.25 10.59 -18.78
C GLN A 60 0.88 12.02 -19.19
N SER A 61 -0.40 12.29 -19.43
CA SER A 61 -0.92 13.62 -19.78
C SER A 61 -1.20 14.51 -18.56
N GLY A 62 -1.02 14.00 -17.34
CA GLY A 62 -1.22 14.73 -16.10
C GLY A 62 -2.64 14.67 -15.53
N HIS A 63 -3.61 14.08 -16.23
CA HIS A 63 -4.95 13.84 -15.70
C HIS A 63 -4.90 12.72 -14.65
N GLY A 64 -5.66 12.86 -13.58
CA GLY A 64 -5.56 11.93 -12.47
C GLY A 64 -6.57 12.09 -11.35
N LEU A 65 -6.26 11.39 -10.26
CA LEU A 65 -7.04 11.35 -9.03
C LEU A 65 -6.16 11.82 -7.88
N TYR A 66 -6.71 12.69 -7.03
CA TYR A 66 -6.09 13.10 -5.78
C TYR A 66 -6.93 12.57 -4.62
N PHE A 67 -6.29 11.83 -3.72
CA PHE A 67 -6.90 11.25 -2.54
C PHE A 67 -6.40 11.97 -1.29
N GLN A 68 -7.33 12.55 -0.53
CA GLN A 68 -7.07 13.11 0.80
C GLN A 68 -7.61 12.15 1.86
N LEU A 69 -6.78 11.78 2.82
CA LEU A 69 -7.17 10.90 3.93
C LEU A 69 -7.53 11.74 5.16
N ASP A 70 -8.46 11.25 5.97
CA ASP A 70 -8.92 11.91 7.20
C ASP A 70 -7.82 12.09 8.27
N LYS A 71 -6.85 11.17 8.30
CA LYS A 71 -5.62 11.20 9.10
C LYS A 71 -4.57 10.30 8.45
N PRO A 72 -3.31 10.27 8.92
CA PRO A 72 -2.31 9.36 8.37
C PRO A 72 -2.78 7.88 8.41
N ARG A 73 -2.89 7.21 7.26
CA ARG A 73 -3.37 5.80 7.12
C ARG A 73 -2.32 4.89 6.47
N MET A 74 -2.63 3.60 6.42
CA MET A 74 -1.96 2.61 5.57
C MET A 74 -2.60 2.65 4.19
N VAL A 75 -1.79 2.74 3.15
CA VAL A 75 -2.25 2.66 1.76
C VAL A 75 -1.27 1.82 0.97
N THR A 76 -1.80 0.90 0.17
CA THR A 76 -1.06 0.13 -0.83
C THR A 76 -1.54 0.54 -2.22
N VAL A 77 -0.60 0.79 -3.13
CA VAL A 77 -0.90 1.02 -4.55
C VAL A 77 0.01 0.12 -5.36
N THR A 78 -0.56 -0.78 -6.17
CA THR A 78 0.18 -1.88 -6.79
C THR A 78 -0.47 -2.32 -8.12
N PRO A 79 0.28 -2.91 -9.07
CA PRO A 79 -0.32 -3.50 -10.27
C PRO A 79 -0.95 -4.88 -10.02
N MET A 80 -0.81 -5.43 -8.82
CA MET A 80 -1.21 -6.81 -8.47
C MET A 80 -2.52 -6.84 -7.69
N ARG A 81 -3.36 -7.86 -7.90
CA ARG A 81 -4.46 -8.14 -6.97
C ARG A 81 -3.95 -8.97 -5.80
N SER A 82 -4.49 -8.75 -4.61
CA SER A 82 -4.13 -9.54 -3.43
C SER A 82 -4.43 -11.04 -3.60
N GLU A 83 -5.48 -11.39 -4.37
CA GLU A 83 -5.81 -12.78 -4.71
C GLU A 83 -4.72 -13.45 -5.56
N ASP A 84 -4.17 -12.73 -6.55
CA ASP A 84 -3.12 -13.25 -7.43
C ASP A 84 -1.82 -13.49 -6.65
N LEU A 85 -1.49 -12.57 -5.72
CA LEU A 85 -0.36 -12.73 -4.80
C LEU A 85 -0.56 -13.93 -3.87
N ALA A 86 -1.76 -14.09 -3.28
CA ALA A 86 -2.03 -15.16 -2.34
C ALA A 86 -2.00 -16.56 -2.98
N ASN A 87 -2.44 -16.66 -4.25
CA ASN A 87 -2.53 -17.93 -4.97
C ASN A 87 -1.20 -18.36 -5.61
N ALA A 88 -0.27 -17.44 -5.85
CA ALA A 88 1.00 -17.74 -6.48
C ALA A 88 2.00 -18.38 -5.50
N THR A 89 2.72 -19.41 -5.97
CA THR A 89 3.75 -20.07 -5.15
C THR A 89 5.11 -19.38 -5.26
N HIS A 90 5.38 -18.72 -6.38
CA HIS A 90 6.65 -18.04 -6.68
C HIS A 90 6.39 -16.75 -7.47
N ASN A 91 7.24 -15.75 -7.26
CA ASN A 91 7.11 -14.43 -7.90
C ASN A 91 7.07 -14.46 -9.43
N VAL A 92 7.71 -15.43 -10.09
CA VAL A 92 7.68 -15.58 -11.56
C VAL A 92 6.30 -15.93 -12.11
N PHE A 93 5.34 -16.35 -11.28
CA PHE A 93 3.98 -16.67 -11.68
C PHE A 93 3.00 -15.50 -11.46
N VAL A 94 3.45 -14.41 -10.84
CA VAL A 94 2.63 -13.24 -10.57
C VAL A 94 2.69 -12.31 -11.78
N ASN A 95 1.52 -11.96 -12.32
CA ASN A 95 1.42 -11.02 -13.44
C ASN A 95 0.59 -9.80 -13.05
N PRO A 96 0.92 -8.60 -13.54
CA PRO A 96 0.06 -7.42 -13.40
C PRO A 96 -1.36 -7.69 -13.89
N CYS A 97 -2.36 -7.20 -13.15
CA CYS A 97 -3.77 -7.44 -13.47
C CYS A 97 -4.34 -6.46 -14.52
N GLY A 98 -3.49 -5.62 -15.11
CA GLY A 98 -3.87 -4.60 -16.10
C GLY A 98 -4.55 -3.35 -15.51
N ASN A 99 -4.61 -3.22 -14.19
CA ASN A 99 -5.16 -2.07 -13.48
C ASN A 99 -4.24 -1.61 -12.34
N THR A 100 -4.33 -0.32 -12.01
CA THR A 100 -3.83 0.20 -10.74
C THR A 100 -4.78 -0.22 -9.62
N VAL A 101 -4.30 -1.05 -8.71
CA VAL A 101 -5.06 -1.51 -7.54
C VAL A 101 -4.71 -0.62 -6.36
N ILE A 102 -5.72 -0.02 -5.74
CA ILE A 102 -5.58 0.88 -4.58
C ILE A 102 -6.29 0.25 -3.38
N THR A 103 -5.57 0.08 -2.29
CA THR A 103 -6.14 -0.35 -1.01
C THR A 103 -5.92 0.76 0.02
N ILE A 104 -7.01 1.33 0.55
CA ILE A 104 -6.99 2.33 1.64
C ILE A 104 -7.53 1.66 2.89
N ASP A 105 -6.65 1.31 3.82
CA ASP A 105 -7.05 0.51 4.98
C ASP A 105 -7.69 1.33 6.10
N GLY A 106 -8.85 0.88 6.58
CA GLY A 106 -9.40 1.35 7.85
C GLY A 106 -8.52 0.95 9.05
N ALA A 107 -7.97 -0.26 9.00
CA ALA A 107 -6.98 -0.81 9.93
C ALA A 107 -6.14 -1.89 9.23
N HIS A 108 -4.85 -1.98 9.58
CA HIS A 108 -3.92 -2.99 9.07
C HIS A 108 -3.18 -3.59 10.27
N ARG A 109 -2.95 -4.91 10.27
CA ARG A 109 -2.24 -5.60 11.36
C ARG A 109 -0.73 -5.46 11.21
N GLY A 110 0.02 -5.56 12.30
CA GLY A 110 1.47 -5.69 12.21
C GLY A 110 1.90 -7.02 11.55
N VAL A 111 3.13 -7.04 11.01
CA VAL A 111 3.70 -8.20 10.32
C VAL A 111 4.18 -9.26 11.32
N GLY A 112 4.83 -8.85 12.41
CA GLY A 112 5.51 -9.75 13.34
C GLY A 112 6.70 -10.49 12.72
N THR A 113 7.15 -11.57 13.36
CA THR A 113 8.22 -12.46 12.86
C THR A 113 7.87 -13.94 13.06
N ALA A 114 6.57 -14.27 13.02
CA ALA A 114 6.04 -15.61 13.34
C ALA A 114 6.46 -16.74 12.39
N SER A 115 7.21 -16.45 11.31
CA SER A 115 7.88 -17.48 10.52
C SER A 115 8.92 -18.26 11.36
N CYS A 116 9.62 -17.54 12.24
CA CYS A 116 10.51 -18.10 13.26
C CYS A 116 10.75 -17.02 14.34
N GLY A 117 9.82 -16.90 15.28
CA GLY A 117 9.85 -15.84 16.29
C GLY A 117 8.46 -15.47 16.80
N PRO A 118 8.34 -14.34 17.52
CA PRO A 118 7.07 -13.87 18.04
C PRO A 118 6.13 -13.42 16.91
N ASP A 119 4.83 -13.50 17.17
CA ASP A 119 3.83 -12.76 16.41
C ASP A 119 4.00 -11.24 16.62
N THR A 120 3.23 -10.43 15.89
CA THR A 120 3.20 -8.99 16.12
C THR A 120 2.75 -8.67 17.55
N LEU A 121 3.28 -7.58 18.10
CA LEU A 121 2.95 -7.16 19.47
C LEU A 121 1.46 -6.84 19.58
N ALA A 122 0.87 -7.09 20.76
CA ALA A 122 -0.58 -6.90 21.01
C ALA A 122 -1.13 -5.52 20.64
N LYS A 123 -0.30 -4.47 20.66
CA LYS A 123 -0.67 -3.10 20.25
C LYS A 123 -0.87 -2.91 18.73
N TYR A 124 -0.43 -3.87 17.92
CA TYR A 124 -0.55 -3.88 16.46
C TYR A 124 -1.55 -4.92 15.94
N LEU A 125 -2.25 -5.62 16.83
CA LEU A 125 -3.39 -6.46 16.48
C LEU A 125 -4.63 -5.60 16.25
N ILE A 126 -5.46 -6.00 15.28
CA ILE A 126 -6.78 -5.42 15.08
C ILE A 126 -7.74 -6.09 16.05
N LYS A 127 -8.35 -5.31 16.94
CA LYS A 127 -9.30 -5.82 17.94
C LYS A 127 -10.71 -5.84 17.35
N PRO A 128 -11.63 -6.67 17.88
CA PRO A 128 -13.04 -6.54 17.54
C PRO A 128 -13.58 -5.15 17.92
N GLY A 129 -14.48 -4.62 17.10
CA GLY A 129 -15.13 -3.34 17.37
C GLY A 129 -15.51 -2.58 16.10
N THR A 130 -16.02 -1.37 16.30
CA THR A 130 -16.39 -0.47 15.20
C THR A 130 -15.23 0.46 14.86
N TYR A 131 -14.77 0.39 13.62
CA TYR A 131 -13.78 1.30 13.06
C TYR A 131 -14.46 2.30 12.14
N LYS A 132 -14.07 3.58 12.25
CA LYS A 132 -14.53 4.65 11.36
C LYS A 132 -13.33 5.27 10.65
N TRP A 133 -13.48 5.46 9.36
CA TRP A 133 -12.50 6.15 8.52
C TRP A 133 -13.22 6.80 7.35
N SER A 134 -12.62 7.86 6.84
CA SER A 134 -13.07 8.51 5.62
C SER A 134 -11.88 8.99 4.80
N TRP A 135 -12.15 9.22 3.53
CA TRP A 135 -11.24 9.83 2.57
C TRP A 135 -12.10 10.54 1.52
N SER A 136 -11.51 11.49 0.82
CA SER A 136 -12.14 12.15 -0.33
C SER A 136 -11.26 11.99 -1.56
N VAL A 137 -11.89 11.92 -2.73
CA VAL A 137 -11.22 11.87 -4.02
C VAL A 137 -11.72 13.00 -4.90
N VAL A 138 -10.80 13.64 -5.63
CA VAL A 138 -11.14 14.58 -6.70
C VAL A 138 -10.37 14.21 -7.96
N THR A 139 -11.00 14.43 -9.10
CA THR A 139 -10.35 14.33 -10.41
C THR A 139 -9.71 15.65 -10.78
N PHE A 140 -8.59 15.61 -11.50
CA PHE A 140 -7.93 16.77 -12.06
C PHE A 140 -7.29 16.44 -13.42
#